data_AF-A0A7J8B5H0-F1
#
_entry.id   AF-A0A7J8B5H0-F1
#
_cell.length_a   1.000
_cell.length_b   1.000
_cell.length_c   1.000
_cell.angle_alpha   90.00
_cell.angle_beta   90.00
_cell.angle_gamma   90.00
#
_symmetry.space_group_name_H-M   'P 1'
#
loop_
_entity.id
_entity.type
_entity.pdbx_description
1 polymer ?
#
loop_
_entity_poly.entity_id
_entity_poly.type
_entity_poly.pdbx_seq_one_letter_code
_entity_poly.pdbx_strand_id
1 'polypeptide(L)'
;MADEALFLLLHNELVSGVYKSAEQGEVENGRCITKLENMGFRVGQGLIERFTKDTARFKDELDIMKFICKDFWTTVFKKQIDNLRTNHQVNFR
;
A
#
# COMPACT_ATOMS: atom_id res chain seq x y z
N MET A 1 -10.29 -3.61 -16.03
CA MET A 1 -11.38 -2.62 -16.20
C MET A 1 -12.47 -2.74 -15.12
N ALA A 2 -13.23 -3.84 -15.01
CA ALA A 2 -14.24 -3.97 -13.93
C ALA A 2 -13.63 -4.18 -12.53
N ASP A 3 -12.54 -4.94 -12.43
CA ASP A 3 -11.88 -5.28 -11.16
C ASP A 3 -11.21 -4.05 -10.47
N GLU A 4 -10.57 -3.19 -11.27
CA GLU A 4 -9.99 -1.93 -10.78
C GLU A 4 -11.06 -0.96 -10.26
N ALA A 5 -12.21 -0.88 -10.94
CA ALA A 5 -13.31 -0.03 -10.51
C ALA A 5 -13.89 -0.51 -9.17
N LEU A 6 -14.04 -1.82 -8.97
CA LEU A 6 -14.47 -2.41 -7.70
C LEU A 6 -13.52 -2.10 -6.54
N PHE A 7 -12.21 -2.23 -6.76
CA PHE A 7 -11.21 -1.87 -5.75
C PHE A 7 -11.26 -0.39 -5.39
N LEU A 8 -11.34 0.49 -6.39
CA LEU A 8 -11.41 1.94 -6.18
C LEU A 8 -12.70 2.37 -5.47
N LEU A 9 -13.84 1.78 -5.84
CA LEU A 9 -15.13 2.03 -5.20
C LEU A 9 -15.12 1.54 -3.74
N LEU A 10 -14.59 0.33 -3.49
CA LEU A 10 -14.45 -0.21 -2.14
C LEU A 10 -13.52 0.66 -1.28
N HIS A 11 -12.39 1.08 -1.82
CA HIS A 11 -11.47 1.98 -1.13
C HIS A 11 -12.15 3.31 -0.78
N ASN A 12 -12.86 3.91 -1.73
CA ASN A 12 -13.57 5.17 -1.51
C ASN A 12 -14.66 5.02 -0.43
N GLU A 13 -15.43 3.93 -0.46
CA GLU A 13 -16.46 3.66 0.55
C GLU A 13 -15.86 3.36 1.92
N LEU A 14 -14.74 2.62 2.00
CA LEU A 14 -14.03 2.36 3.25
C LEU A 14 -13.50 3.65 3.88
N VAL A 15 -12.85 4.51 3.09
CA VAL A 15 -12.37 5.81 3.55
C VAL A 15 -13.55 6.68 3.98
N SER A 16 -14.58 6.79 3.16
CA SER A 16 -15.77 7.58 3.48
C SER A 16 -16.46 7.08 4.75
N GLY A 17 -16.62 5.77 4.93
CA GLY A 17 -17.24 5.17 6.11
C GLY A 17 -16.41 5.34 7.39
N VAL A 18 -15.09 5.17 7.29
CA VAL A 18 -14.18 5.35 8.43
C VAL A 18 -14.14 6.82 8.86
N TYR A 19 -14.10 7.77 7.94
CA TYR A 19 -14.09 9.21 8.25
C TYR A 19 -15.48 9.79 8.56
N LYS A 20 -16.58 9.25 8.02
CA LYS A 20 -17.97 9.61 8.44
C LYS A 20 -18.23 9.27 9.91
N SER A 21 -17.49 8.32 10.45
CA SER A 21 -17.56 7.96 11.87
C SER A 21 -16.81 8.95 12.77
N ALA A 22 -16.15 9.99 12.20
CA ALA A 22 -15.18 10.84 12.86
C ALA A 22 -15.52 12.34 12.73
N GLU A 23 -16.75 12.75 13.02
CA GLU A 23 -17.08 14.18 13.17
C GLU A 23 -16.42 14.83 14.41
N GLN A 24 -15.55 14.16 15.18
CA GLN A 24 -14.99 14.69 16.43
C GLN A 24 -13.45 14.70 16.50
N GLY A 25 -12.83 15.72 15.90
CA GLY A 25 -11.51 16.24 16.29
C GLY A 25 -10.26 15.44 15.87
N GLU A 26 -9.08 16.03 16.10
CA GLU A 26 -7.78 15.51 15.60
C GLU A 26 -7.41 14.11 16.13
N VAL A 27 -7.86 13.75 17.33
CA VAL A 27 -7.59 12.44 17.96
C VAL A 27 -8.36 11.31 17.28
N GLU A 28 -9.59 11.55 16.84
CA GLU A 28 -10.35 10.56 16.07
C GLU A 28 -9.80 10.37 14.67
N ASN A 29 -9.31 11.44 14.05
CA ASN A 29 -8.62 11.35 12.75
C ASN A 29 -7.40 10.43 12.84
N GLY A 30 -6.58 10.56 13.90
CA GLY A 30 -5.45 9.64 14.14
C GLY A 30 -5.89 8.17 14.25
N ARG A 31 -6.98 7.91 14.98
CA ARG A 31 -7.54 6.55 15.11
C ARG A 31 -8.08 6.00 13.79
N CYS A 32 -8.67 6.86 12.95
CA CYS A 32 -9.15 6.50 11.62
C CYS A 32 -8.00 6.13 10.68
N ILE A 33 -6.92 6.90 10.70
CA ILE A 33 -5.69 6.61 9.94
C ILE A 33 -5.13 5.26 10.38
N THR A 34 -4.95 5.00 11.68
CA THR A 34 -4.41 3.71 12.16
C THR A 34 -5.29 2.52 11.75
N LYS A 35 -6.62 2.68 11.70
CA LYS A 35 -7.51 1.63 11.20
C LYS A 35 -7.27 1.35 9.71
N LEU A 36 -7.17 2.39 8.89
CA LEU A 36 -6.90 2.26 7.46
C LEU A 36 -5.53 1.63 7.22
N GLU A 37 -4.50 2.05 7.96
CA GLU A 37 -3.15 1.48 7.88
C GLU A 37 -3.13 -0.01 8.22
N ASN A 38 -3.80 -0.43 9.30
CA ASN A 38 -3.88 -1.85 9.68
C ASN A 38 -4.58 -2.70 8.62
N MET A 39 -5.64 -2.18 7.98
CA MET A 39 -6.28 -2.86 6.86
C MET A 39 -5.33 -2.97 5.66
N GLY A 40 -4.65 -1.88 5.31
CA GLY A 40 -3.65 -1.84 4.25
C GLY A 40 -2.51 -2.83 4.50
N PHE A 41 -2.02 -2.93 5.74
CA PHE A 41 -0.96 -3.86 6.13
C PHE A 41 -1.37 -5.32 5.89
N ARG A 42 -2.56 -5.72 6.35
CA ARG A 42 -3.06 -7.09 6.16
C ARG A 42 -3.25 -7.44 4.69
N VAL A 43 -3.79 -6.50 3.89
CA VAL A 43 -3.95 -6.68 2.44
C VAL A 43 -2.57 -6.80 1.78
N GLY A 44 -1.63 -5.93 2.14
CA GLY A 44 -0.26 -5.95 1.63
C GLY A 44 0.45 -7.28 1.89
N GLN A 45 0.33 -7.83 3.10
CA GLN A 45 0.89 -9.16 3.42
C GLN A 45 0.35 -10.25 2.50
N GLY A 46 -0.98 -10.35 2.35
CA GLY A 46 -1.59 -11.37 1.49
C GLY A 46 -1.24 -11.20 0.00
N LEU A 47 -1.11 -9.95 -0.47
CA LEU A 47 -0.67 -9.68 -1.84
C LEU A 47 0.79 -10.08 -2.05
N ILE A 48 1.68 -9.75 -1.12
CA ILE A 48 3.09 -10.14 -1.22
C ILE A 48 3.22 -11.66 -1.21
N GLU A 49 2.58 -12.37 -0.29
CA GLU A 49 2.60 -13.85 -0.26
C GLU A 49 2.16 -14.46 -1.59
N ARG A 50 1.15 -13.86 -2.23
CA ARG A 50 0.66 -14.32 -3.54
C ARG A 50 1.63 -13.98 -4.68
N PHE A 51 2.19 -12.78 -4.72
CA PHE A 51 3.04 -12.30 -5.82
C PHE A 51 4.50 -12.74 -5.72
N THR A 52 4.99 -13.07 -4.54
CA THR A 52 6.36 -13.56 -4.35
C THR A 52 6.46 -15.08 -4.29
N LYS A 53 5.35 -15.80 -4.42
CA LYS A 53 5.31 -17.28 -4.33
C LYS A 53 6.31 -17.95 -5.29
N ASP A 54 6.39 -17.47 -6.52
CA ASP A 54 7.26 -18.01 -7.56
C ASP A 54 8.48 -17.11 -7.83
N THR A 55 8.68 -16.07 -7.01
CA THR A 55 9.74 -15.08 -7.16
C THR A 55 10.98 -15.54 -6.39
N ALA A 56 12.16 -15.40 -7.01
CA ALA A 56 13.42 -15.69 -6.35
C ALA A 56 13.60 -14.80 -5.10
N ARG A 57 14.26 -15.34 -4.07
CA ARG A 57 14.50 -14.62 -2.82
C ARG A 57 15.31 -13.34 -3.10
N PHE A 58 14.83 -12.20 -2.59
CA PHE A 58 15.53 -10.92 -2.74
C PHE A 58 16.89 -10.98 -2.03
N LYS A 59 17.91 -10.40 -2.68
CA LYS A 59 19.30 -10.45 -2.19
C LYS A 59 19.64 -9.29 -1.26
N ASP A 60 19.07 -8.12 -1.53
CA ASP A 60 19.30 -6.89 -0.78
C ASP A 60 18.02 -6.04 -0.69
N GLU A 61 18.05 -5.02 0.16
CA GLU A 61 16.93 -4.09 0.35
C GLU A 61 16.62 -3.30 -0.93
N LEU A 62 17.62 -3.08 -1.78
CA LEU A 62 17.48 -2.34 -3.02
C LEU A 62 16.67 -3.15 -4.04
N ASP A 63 16.86 -4.47 -4.11
CA ASP A 63 16.04 -5.37 -4.93
C ASP A 63 14.58 -5.43 -4.41
N ILE A 64 14.38 -5.40 -3.09
CA ILE A 64 13.03 -5.29 -2.50
C ILE A 64 12.35 -3.98 -2.95
N MET A 65 13.06 -2.85 -2.85
CA MET A 65 12.52 -1.56 -3.27
C MET A 65 12.19 -1.51 -4.77
N LYS A 66 13.03 -2.10 -5.62
CA LYS A 66 12.75 -2.23 -7.05
C LYS A 66 11.50 -3.05 -7.31
N PHE A 67 11.35 -4.20 -6.64
CA PHE A 67 10.18 -5.04 -6.77
C PHE A 67 8.91 -4.30 -6.35
N ILE A 68 8.94 -3.59 -5.22
CA ILE A 68 7.78 -2.80 -4.76
C ILE A 68 7.42 -1.73 -5.80
N CYS A 69 8.41 -1.01 -6.30
CA CYS A 69 8.17 0.16 -7.13
C CYS A 69 7.84 -0.17 -8.59
N LYS A 70 8.37 -1.29 -9.11
CA LYS A 70 8.15 -1.71 -10.49
C LYS A 70 7.09 -2.77 -10.56
N ASP A 71 7.34 -3.94 -9.99
CA ASP A 71 6.50 -5.12 -10.19
C ASP A 71 5.21 -5.04 -9.37
N PHE A 72 5.30 -4.77 -8.07
CA PHE A 72 4.13 -4.71 -7.20
C PHE A 72 3.21 -3.55 -7.56
N TRP A 73 3.75 -2.34 -7.68
CA TRP A 73 2.96 -1.15 -7.99
C TRP A 73 2.25 -1.25 -9.35
N THR A 74 2.96 -1.70 -10.40
CA THR A 74 2.32 -1.90 -11.71
C THR A 74 1.31 -3.05 -11.68
N THR A 75 1.53 -4.09 -10.88
CA THR A 75 0.59 -5.21 -10.77
C THR A 75 -0.72 -4.78 -10.12
N VAL A 76 -0.64 -4.01 -9.02
CA VAL A 76 -1.80 -3.57 -8.22
C VAL A 76 -2.52 -2.40 -8.87
N PHE A 77 -1.79 -1.37 -9.32
CA PHE A 77 -2.39 -0.11 -9.78
C PHE A 77 -2.37 0.07 -11.30
N LYS A 78 -1.76 -0.86 -12.05
CA LYS A 78 -1.59 -0.76 -13.51
C LYS A 78 -0.95 0.56 -13.98
N LYS A 79 -0.18 1.19 -13.09
CA LYS A 79 0.53 2.46 -13.31
C LYS A 79 2.01 2.27 -13.03
N GLN A 80 2.86 3.02 -13.74
CA GLN A 80 4.28 3.08 -13.40
C GLN A 80 4.51 4.13 -12.31
N ILE A 81 5.54 3.92 -11.50
CA ILE A 81 6.03 4.96 -10.58
C ILE A 81 6.96 5.86 -11.36
N ASP A 82 6.61 7.15 -11.49
CA ASP A 82 7.36 8.09 -12.32
C ASP A 82 8.70 8.52 -11.71
N ASN A 83 8.82 8.57 -10.37
CA ASN A 83 10.03 9.05 -9.70
C ASN A 83 10.31 8.31 -8.38
N LEU A 84 11.14 7.27 -8.42
CA LEU A 84 11.71 6.66 -7.20
C LEU A 84 12.92 7.48 -6.74
N ARG A 85 12.78 8.24 -5.65
CA ARG A 85 13.89 8.96 -5.01
C ARG A 85 14.42 8.14 -3.83
N THR A 86 15.65 7.65 -3.95
CA THR A 86 16.37 7.01 -2.83
C THR A 86 17.44 7.97 -2.30
N ASN A 87 17.26 8.47 -1.08
CA ASN A 87 18.37 9.07 -0.35
C ASN A 87 19.35 7.95 -0.03
N HIS A 88 20.56 7.97 -0.59
CA HIS A 88 21.60 6.96 -0.34
C HIS A 88 22.07 6.90 1.13
N GLN A 89 21.46 7.66 2.04
CA GLN A 89 21.66 7.55 3.48
C GLN A 89 20.60 6.64 4.06
N VAL A 90 21.01 5.39 4.26
CA VAL A 90 20.34 4.45 5.14
C VAL A 90 20.37 5.04 6.56
N ASN A 91 19.27 5.68 6.98
CA ASN A 91 19.07 6.07 8.36
C ASN A 91 17.90 5.23 8.87
N PHE A 92 18.21 4.02 9.31
CA PHE A 92 17.32 3.25 10.18
C PHE A 92 17.39 3.90 11.55
N ARG A 93 16.30 4.55 11.96
CA ARG A 93 16.07 4.91 13.35
C ARG A 93 14.80 4.22 13.83
#